data_AF-A0A519BFD6-F1
#
_entry.id   AF-A0A519BFD6-F1
#
_cell.length_a   1.000
_cell.length_b   1.000
_cell.length_c   1.000
_cell.angle_alpha   90.00
_cell.angle_beta   90.00
_cell.angle_gamma   90.00
#
_symmetry.space_group_name_H-M   'P 1'
#
loop_
_entity.id
_entity.type
_entity.pdbx_description
1 polymer ?
#
loop_
_entity_poly.entity_id
_entity_poly.type
_entity_poly.pdbx_seq_one_letter_code
_entity_poly.pdbx_strand_id
1 'polypeptide(L)'
;MPYILKNNKIDSRYEIKFFEIIRENLNTEKLGELYKLLDKKSGIIKNFISGLNSDSQNFEDILSLVFSIRRHKKKILDTISSENLIAAFSVFKGKKTQEIKVGKFLEIFAYDNVLVKRDLAFEILHFLEPENNILWTTWIYKPDNGTGSLPYMADFLKRTWDGNAYIMPFTLREMRDETDYLYELSYKNGFDIKPPFGADILMAYMYADYVFKMVYAESKSLSVGVPDGYTLMKKLLGVEKL
;
A
#
# COMPACT_ATOMS: atom_id res chain seq x y z
N MET A 1 20.91 7.54 8.76
CA MET A 1 20.30 6.25 9.13
C MET A 1 19.34 6.47 10.29
N PRO A 2 18.03 6.32 10.06
CA PRO A 2 17.01 6.48 11.09
C PRO A 2 17.19 5.53 12.29
N TYR A 3 16.67 5.94 13.45
CA TYR A 3 16.85 5.26 14.74
C TYR A 3 16.30 3.83 14.73
N ILE A 4 15.20 3.57 14.00
CA ILE A 4 14.59 2.23 13.91
C ILE A 4 15.46 1.20 13.17
N LEU A 5 16.45 1.63 12.40
CA LEU A 5 17.19 0.72 11.52
C LEU A 5 18.53 0.24 12.08
N LYS A 6 19.07 0.91 13.12
CA LYS A 6 20.40 0.55 13.66
C LYS A 6 20.41 -0.79 14.40
N ASN A 7 19.27 -1.19 14.95
CA ASN A 7 19.17 -2.32 15.87
C ASN A 7 18.36 -3.50 15.27
N ASN A 8 17.95 -3.38 14.00
CA ASN A 8 17.27 -4.43 13.26
C ASN A 8 18.26 -5.53 12.86
N LYS A 9 17.93 -6.77 13.22
CA LYS A 9 18.66 -7.97 12.82
C LYS A 9 17.73 -8.93 12.08
N ILE A 10 18.24 -9.50 10.99
CA ILE A 10 17.58 -10.52 10.17
C ILE A 10 18.45 -11.78 10.21
N ASP A 11 17.83 -12.96 10.28
CA ASP A 11 18.55 -14.23 10.08
C ASP A 11 18.91 -14.36 8.60
N SER A 12 20.21 -14.43 8.29
CA SER A 12 20.73 -14.40 6.93
C SER A 12 20.20 -15.53 6.05
N ARG A 13 19.83 -16.68 6.63
CA ARG A 13 19.25 -17.80 5.87
C ARG A 13 17.87 -17.45 5.33
N TYR A 14 17.06 -16.73 6.13
CA TYR A 14 15.74 -16.27 5.72
C TYR A 14 15.84 -15.09 4.76
N GLU A 15 16.82 -14.19 4.95
CA GLU A 15 17.12 -13.10 4.01
C GLU A 15 17.44 -13.63 2.61
N ILE A 16 18.40 -14.56 2.50
CA ILE A 16 18.81 -15.14 1.21
C ILE A 16 17.63 -15.83 0.54
N LYS A 17 16.94 -16.71 1.28
CA LYS A 17 15.79 -17.46 0.76
C LYS A 17 14.65 -16.55 0.30
N PHE A 18 14.38 -15.48 1.04
CA PHE A 18 13.38 -14.47 0.68
C PHE A 18 13.66 -13.89 -0.72
N PHE A 19 14.89 -13.42 -0.93
CA PHE A 19 15.26 -12.77 -2.19
C PHE A 19 15.45 -13.74 -3.36
N GLU A 20 15.83 -14.99 -3.10
CA GLU A 20 15.76 -16.07 -4.11
C GLU A 20 14.33 -16.25 -4.62
N ILE A 21 13.37 -16.47 -3.70
CA ILE A 21 11.96 -16.67 -4.04
C ILE A 21 11.39 -15.45 -4.78
N ILE A 22 11.68 -14.24 -4.31
CA ILE A 22 11.15 -13.02 -4.94
C ILE A 22 11.67 -12.85 -6.37
N ARG A 23 12.97 -13.06 -6.63
CA ARG A 23 13.52 -12.93 -7.98
C ARG A 23 12.91 -13.93 -8.96
N GLU A 24 12.64 -15.15 -8.50
CA GLU A 24 11.99 -16.17 -9.32
C GLU A 24 10.55 -15.78 -9.69
N ASN A 25 9.81 -15.19 -8.75
CA ASN A 25 8.39 -14.92 -8.93
C ASN A 25 8.09 -13.53 -9.52
N LEU A 26 8.95 -12.54 -9.25
CA LEU A 26 8.84 -11.14 -9.62
C LEU A 26 10.04 -10.72 -10.48
N ASN A 27 10.12 -11.30 -11.68
CA ASN A 27 11.16 -11.00 -12.65
C ASN A 27 11.09 -9.55 -13.18
N THR A 28 12.12 -9.15 -13.93
CA THR A 28 12.25 -7.78 -14.48
C THR A 28 11.08 -7.36 -15.35
N GLU A 29 10.45 -8.29 -16.07
CA GLU A 29 9.30 -8.00 -16.93
C GLU A 29 8.06 -7.61 -16.10
N LYS A 30 7.68 -8.47 -15.14
CA LYS A 30 6.56 -8.20 -14.22
C LYS A 30 6.79 -6.93 -13.41
N LEU A 31 8.02 -6.75 -12.91
CA LEU A 31 8.38 -5.56 -12.15
C LEU A 31 8.25 -4.29 -13.01
N GLY A 32 8.73 -4.34 -14.26
CA GLY A 32 8.59 -3.25 -15.21
C GLY A 32 7.14 -2.92 -15.59
N GLU A 33 6.27 -3.93 -15.73
CA GLU A 33 4.83 -3.73 -15.96
C GLU A 33 4.19 -3.03 -14.75
N LEU A 34 4.43 -3.52 -13.53
CA LEU A 34 3.86 -2.93 -12.32
C LEU A 34 4.28 -1.47 -12.14
N TYR A 35 5.55 -1.11 -12.38
CA TYR A 35 5.98 0.29 -12.34
C TYR A 35 5.20 1.17 -13.33
N LYS A 36 5.04 0.73 -14.58
CA LYS A 36 4.29 1.47 -15.60
C LYS A 36 2.84 1.67 -15.18
N LEU A 37 2.21 0.64 -14.63
CA LEU A 37 0.83 0.69 -14.17
C LEU A 37 0.64 1.61 -12.95
N LEU A 38 1.58 1.60 -12.01
CA LEU A 38 1.57 2.47 -10.83
C LEU A 38 1.82 3.93 -11.20
N ASP A 39 2.71 4.19 -12.15
CA ASP A 39 2.92 5.52 -12.70
C ASP A 39 1.65 6.04 -13.42
N LYS A 40 1.00 5.18 -14.22
CA LYS A 40 -0.30 5.49 -14.84
C LYS A 40 -1.36 5.79 -13.78
N LYS A 41 -1.46 5.00 -12.71
CA LYS A 41 -2.37 5.25 -11.57
C LYS A 41 -2.09 6.61 -10.92
N SER A 42 -0.82 6.93 -10.68
CA SER A 42 -0.41 8.24 -10.15
C SER A 42 -0.85 9.37 -11.06
N GLY A 43 -0.67 9.24 -12.38
CA GLY A 43 -1.14 10.21 -13.38
C GLY A 43 -2.66 10.42 -13.33
N ILE A 44 -3.44 9.33 -13.24
CA ILE A 44 -4.91 9.42 -13.12
C ILE A 44 -5.31 10.20 -11.86
N ILE A 45 -4.72 9.87 -10.71
CA ILE A 45 -5.04 10.54 -9.43
C ILE A 45 -4.63 12.02 -9.46
N LYS A 46 -3.45 12.35 -10.01
CA LYS A 46 -3.01 13.74 -10.18
C LYS A 46 -3.97 14.54 -11.05
N ASN A 47 -4.35 13.98 -12.20
CA ASN A 47 -5.28 14.62 -13.13
C ASN A 47 -6.64 14.84 -12.47
N PHE A 48 -7.16 13.83 -11.77
CA PHE A 48 -8.41 13.93 -11.01
C PHE A 48 -8.36 15.06 -9.98
N ILE A 49 -7.35 15.08 -9.10
CA ILE A 49 -7.23 16.13 -8.07
C ILE A 49 -7.08 17.51 -8.70
N SER A 50 -6.32 17.64 -9.79
CA SER A 50 -6.15 18.92 -10.49
C SER A 50 -7.46 19.42 -11.14
N GLY A 51 -8.25 18.50 -11.68
CA GLY A 51 -9.51 18.77 -12.38
C GLY A 51 -10.73 18.83 -11.47
N LEU A 52 -10.61 18.58 -10.16
CA LEU A 52 -11.68 18.74 -9.18
C LEU A 52 -12.32 20.13 -9.35
N ASN A 53 -13.65 20.15 -9.55
CA ASN A 53 -14.56 21.28 -9.86
C ASN A 53 -15.04 21.36 -11.31
N SER A 54 -14.68 20.43 -12.20
CA SER A 54 -15.39 20.25 -13.48
C SER A 54 -16.70 19.46 -13.29
N ASP A 55 -17.68 19.70 -14.16
CA ASP A 55 -19.04 19.13 -14.09
C ASP A 55 -19.11 17.58 -14.24
N SER A 56 -17.99 16.92 -14.55
CA SER A 56 -17.91 15.47 -14.81
C SER A 56 -16.86 14.75 -13.94
N GLN A 57 -16.94 14.90 -12.61
CA GLN A 57 -16.07 14.15 -11.70
C GLN A 57 -16.49 12.68 -11.62
N ASN A 58 -15.64 11.77 -12.13
CA ASN A 58 -15.86 10.33 -11.97
C ASN A 58 -15.20 9.81 -10.68
N PHE A 59 -15.85 10.08 -9.54
CA PHE A 59 -15.42 9.52 -8.25
C PHE A 59 -15.43 7.99 -8.24
N GLU A 60 -16.30 7.36 -9.03
CA GLU A 60 -16.40 5.91 -9.08
C GLU A 60 -15.10 5.27 -9.57
N ASP A 61 -14.48 5.83 -10.61
CA ASP A 61 -13.20 5.34 -11.13
C ASP A 61 -12.10 5.45 -10.06
N ILE A 62 -12.00 6.61 -9.40
CA ILE A 62 -10.99 6.85 -8.36
C ILE A 62 -11.15 5.91 -7.18
N LEU A 63 -12.37 5.72 -6.69
CA LEU A 63 -12.65 4.77 -5.60
C LEU A 63 -12.35 3.32 -6.01
N SER A 64 -12.45 2.99 -7.31
CA SER A 64 -12.13 1.65 -7.83
C SER A 64 -10.63 1.36 -7.87
N LEU A 65 -9.80 2.40 -7.91
CA LEU A 65 -8.34 2.30 -7.87
C LEU A 65 -7.78 2.02 -6.47
N VAL A 66 -8.60 2.13 -5.41
CA VAL A 66 -8.15 1.90 -4.03
C VAL A 66 -8.70 0.56 -3.53
N PHE A 67 -7.80 -0.41 -3.32
CA PHE A 67 -8.19 -1.81 -3.07
C PHE A 67 -9.16 -1.96 -1.90
N SER A 68 -8.86 -1.38 -0.74
CA SER A 68 -9.68 -1.51 0.46
C SER A 68 -11.03 -0.79 0.36
N ILE A 69 -11.21 0.06 -0.65
CA ILE A 69 -12.40 0.89 -0.84
C ILE A 69 -13.37 0.28 -1.84
N ARG A 70 -12.93 -0.62 -2.73
CA ARG A 70 -13.76 -1.23 -3.78
C ARG A 70 -15.09 -1.76 -3.29
N ARG A 71 -15.10 -2.47 -2.15
CA ARG A 71 -16.34 -3.02 -1.53
C ARG A 71 -17.25 -1.97 -0.88
N HIS A 72 -16.71 -0.79 -0.60
CA HIS A 72 -17.41 0.34 0.03
C HIS A 72 -17.86 1.40 -0.98
N LYS A 73 -17.30 1.40 -2.19
CA LYS A 73 -17.51 2.39 -3.24
C LYS A 73 -18.98 2.75 -3.46
N LYS A 74 -19.84 1.75 -3.70
CA LYS A 74 -21.27 1.98 -3.92
C LYS A 74 -21.90 2.69 -2.73
N LYS A 75 -21.68 2.18 -1.51
CA LYS A 75 -22.20 2.80 -0.28
C LYS A 75 -21.69 4.23 -0.10
N ILE A 76 -20.43 4.51 -0.43
CA ILE A 76 -19.86 5.87 -0.37
C ILE A 76 -20.62 6.80 -1.32
N LEU A 77 -20.79 6.41 -2.59
CA LEU A 77 -21.46 7.22 -3.61
C LEU A 77 -22.96 7.42 -3.32
N ASP A 78 -23.60 6.43 -2.70
CA ASP A 78 -25.02 6.50 -2.32
C ASP A 78 -25.24 7.38 -1.06
N THR A 79 -24.21 7.57 -0.23
CA THR A 79 -24.35 8.24 1.09
C THR A 79 -23.79 9.66 1.09
N ILE A 80 -22.71 9.92 0.35
CA ILE A 80 -22.01 11.20 0.38
C ILE A 80 -22.36 11.99 -0.88
N SER A 81 -22.86 13.22 -0.70
CA SER A 81 -23.18 14.09 -1.84
C SER A 81 -21.93 14.44 -2.64
N SER A 82 -22.11 14.73 -3.93
CA SER A 82 -21.03 15.15 -4.83
C SER A 82 -20.28 16.37 -4.29
N GLU A 83 -20.97 17.34 -3.68
CA GLU A 83 -20.37 18.54 -3.10
C GLU A 83 -19.44 18.18 -1.94
N ASN A 84 -19.86 17.26 -1.07
CA ASN A 84 -19.03 16.79 0.04
C ASN A 84 -17.84 15.95 -0.44
N LEU A 85 -18.01 15.13 -1.48
CA LEU A 85 -16.90 14.42 -2.11
C LEU A 85 -15.88 15.40 -2.71
N ILE A 86 -16.34 16.42 -3.43
CA ILE A 86 -15.48 17.47 -3.98
C ILE A 86 -14.75 18.21 -2.85
N ALA A 87 -15.45 18.60 -1.79
CA ALA A 87 -14.88 19.28 -0.64
C ALA A 87 -13.81 18.41 0.06
N ALA A 88 -14.11 17.13 0.29
CA ALA A 88 -13.19 16.20 0.93
C ALA A 88 -11.92 16.00 0.10
N PHE A 89 -12.03 15.71 -1.20
CA PHE A 89 -10.85 15.50 -2.04
C PHE A 89 -10.07 16.80 -2.33
N SER A 90 -10.72 17.96 -2.28
CA SER A 90 -10.07 19.26 -2.47
C SER A 90 -9.02 19.57 -1.40
N VAL A 91 -9.09 18.93 -0.22
CA VAL A 91 -8.06 19.12 0.84
C VAL A 91 -6.68 18.66 0.41
N PHE A 92 -6.58 17.78 -0.60
CA PHE A 92 -5.30 17.31 -1.12
C PHE A 92 -4.61 18.33 -2.03
N LYS A 93 -5.33 19.37 -2.49
CA LYS A 93 -4.74 20.48 -3.24
C LYS A 93 -3.82 21.32 -2.35
N GLY A 94 -2.77 21.88 -2.95
CA GLY A 94 -1.85 22.81 -2.30
C GLY A 94 -0.75 22.16 -1.45
N LYS A 95 -0.02 22.99 -0.71
CA LYS A 95 1.28 22.66 -0.07
C LYS A 95 1.20 22.36 1.44
N LYS A 96 0.04 21.94 1.95
CA LYS A 96 -0.10 21.55 3.37
C LYS A 96 0.61 20.22 3.63
N THR A 97 0.97 19.94 4.89
CA THR A 97 1.62 18.67 5.25
C THR A 97 0.65 17.50 5.12
N GLN A 98 1.21 16.28 5.04
CA GLN A 98 0.46 15.03 4.96
C GLN A 98 -0.56 14.91 6.10
N GLU A 99 -0.15 15.18 7.33
CA GLU A 99 -0.99 15.08 8.53
C GLU A 99 -2.18 16.03 8.46
N ILE A 100 -1.96 17.28 8.02
CA ILE A 100 -3.03 18.27 7.89
C ILE A 100 -4.01 17.86 6.79
N LYS A 101 -3.51 17.40 5.64
CA LYS A 101 -4.35 16.93 4.52
C LYS A 101 -5.21 15.75 4.96
N VAL A 102 -4.61 14.74 5.60
CA VAL A 102 -5.31 13.55 6.10
C VAL A 102 -6.31 13.91 7.18
N GLY A 103 -5.94 14.71 8.18
CA GLY A 103 -6.83 15.13 9.26
C GLY A 103 -8.10 15.81 8.73
N LYS A 104 -7.94 16.80 7.85
CA LYS A 104 -9.06 17.49 7.21
C LYS A 104 -9.91 16.57 6.35
N PHE A 105 -9.30 15.63 5.62
CA PHE A 105 -10.04 14.64 4.86
C PHE A 105 -10.94 13.80 5.78
N LEU A 106 -10.41 13.31 6.91
CA LEU A 106 -11.15 12.48 7.85
C LEU A 106 -12.32 13.22 8.51
N GLU A 107 -12.18 14.53 8.72
CA GLU A 107 -13.22 15.43 9.23
C GLU A 107 -14.34 15.66 8.21
N ILE A 108 -14.00 15.95 6.95
CA ILE A 108 -14.98 16.32 5.91
C ILE A 108 -15.64 15.09 5.28
N PHE A 109 -14.90 14.00 5.06
CA PHE A 109 -15.41 12.82 4.40
C PHE A 109 -16.41 12.10 5.32
N ALA A 110 -17.70 12.34 5.09
CA ALA A 110 -18.81 11.89 5.92
C ALA A 110 -19.14 10.39 5.72
N TYR A 111 -18.21 9.52 6.13
CA TYR A 111 -18.38 8.07 6.12
C TYR A 111 -18.05 7.46 7.50
N ASP A 112 -18.91 6.56 7.99
CA ASP A 112 -18.82 6.06 9.36
C ASP A 112 -17.55 5.23 9.62
N ASN A 113 -17.07 4.51 8.60
CA ASN A 113 -15.92 3.62 8.78
C ASN A 113 -14.60 4.40 8.68
N VAL A 114 -14.02 4.72 9.83
CA VAL A 114 -12.76 5.47 9.96
C VAL A 114 -11.59 4.81 9.22
N LEU A 115 -11.49 3.47 9.20
CA LEU A 115 -10.42 2.77 8.50
C LEU A 115 -10.51 2.96 6.99
N VAL A 116 -11.73 2.91 6.43
CA VAL A 116 -11.98 3.17 5.00
C VAL A 116 -11.58 4.60 4.65
N LYS A 117 -11.95 5.58 5.48
CA LYS A 117 -11.54 6.98 5.26
C LYS A 117 -10.04 7.16 5.29
N ARG A 118 -9.38 6.55 6.29
CA ARG A 118 -7.93 6.60 6.47
C ARG A 118 -7.20 5.99 5.28
N ASP A 119 -7.58 4.78 4.87
CA ASP A 119 -6.95 4.10 3.75
C ASP A 119 -7.09 4.89 2.46
N LEU A 120 -8.29 5.42 2.19
CA LEU A 120 -8.54 6.28 1.04
C LEU A 120 -7.64 7.52 1.07
N ALA A 121 -7.53 8.20 2.22
CA ALA A 121 -6.71 9.39 2.35
C ALA A 121 -5.21 9.10 2.09
N PHE A 122 -4.67 8.05 2.72
CA PHE A 122 -3.26 7.69 2.55
C PHE A 122 -2.95 7.25 1.12
N GLU A 123 -3.81 6.45 0.50
CA GLU A 123 -3.56 5.97 -0.85
C GLU A 123 -3.66 7.10 -1.89
N ILE A 124 -4.66 7.98 -1.78
CA ILE A 124 -4.78 9.15 -2.66
C ILE A 124 -3.57 10.06 -2.52
N LEU A 125 -3.15 10.35 -1.29
CA LEU A 125 -2.02 11.24 -1.06
C LEU A 125 -0.68 10.63 -1.53
N HIS A 126 -0.48 9.33 -1.30
CA HIS A 126 0.67 8.61 -1.85
C HIS A 126 0.71 8.72 -3.37
N PHE A 127 -0.34 8.35 -4.08
CA PHE A 127 -0.30 8.42 -5.55
C PHE A 127 -0.34 9.84 -6.12
N LEU A 128 -0.80 10.84 -5.37
CA LEU A 128 -0.73 12.25 -5.75
C LEU A 128 0.71 12.78 -5.71
N GLU A 129 1.46 12.45 -4.66
CA GLU A 129 2.83 12.92 -4.41
C GLU A 129 3.70 11.75 -3.91
N PRO A 130 4.04 10.77 -4.77
CA PRO A 130 4.56 9.45 -4.36
C PRO A 130 5.98 9.49 -3.79
N GLU A 131 6.77 10.50 -4.17
CA GLU A 131 8.09 10.73 -3.55
C GLU A 131 7.95 11.20 -2.09
N ASN A 132 6.91 11.99 -1.80
CA ASN A 132 6.75 12.71 -0.54
C ASN A 132 5.89 11.97 0.49
N ASN A 133 5.13 10.97 0.06
CA ASN A 133 4.19 10.25 0.92
C ASN A 133 4.35 8.75 0.73
N ILE A 134 4.23 8.01 1.82
CA ILE A 134 4.28 6.55 1.83
C ILE A 134 2.88 5.93 1.68
N LEU A 135 2.79 4.75 1.08
CA LEU A 135 1.58 3.96 1.08
C LEU A 135 1.41 3.30 2.46
N TRP A 136 0.39 3.70 3.22
CA TRP A 136 0.08 3.12 4.53
C TRP A 136 -1.41 2.84 4.74
N THR A 137 -1.90 1.87 3.97
CA THR A 137 -3.24 1.33 4.12
C THR A 137 -3.26 0.09 5.02
N THR A 138 -4.45 -0.32 5.45
CA THR A 138 -4.63 -1.46 6.37
C THR A 138 -4.10 -2.79 5.86
N TRP A 139 -4.01 -3.00 4.54
CA TRP A 139 -3.44 -4.24 3.98
C TRP A 139 -1.90 -4.27 4.10
N ILE A 140 -1.26 -3.09 4.13
CA ILE A 140 0.18 -2.97 4.42
C ILE A 140 0.44 -3.17 5.90
N TYR A 141 -0.21 -2.33 6.72
CA TYR A 141 -0.09 -2.41 8.16
C TYR A 141 -1.26 -1.73 8.87
N LYS A 142 -1.93 -2.50 9.72
CA LYS A 142 -2.96 -2.04 10.63
C LYS A 142 -2.41 -2.02 12.07
N PRO A 143 -2.15 -0.82 12.64
CA PRO A 143 -1.57 -0.70 13.97
C PRO A 143 -2.40 -1.34 15.09
N ASP A 144 -3.73 -1.19 15.04
CA ASP A 144 -4.65 -1.60 16.11
C ASP A 144 -4.50 -3.06 16.54
N ASN A 145 -4.15 -3.95 15.60
CA ASN A 145 -4.01 -5.38 15.85
C ASN A 145 -2.70 -5.96 15.31
N GLY A 146 -1.77 -5.11 14.85
CA GLY A 146 -0.48 -5.54 14.34
C GLY A 146 -0.54 -6.46 13.12
N THR A 147 -1.53 -6.30 12.23
CA THR A 147 -1.71 -7.17 11.04
C THR A 147 -1.36 -6.47 9.74
N GLY A 148 -1.10 -7.23 8.68
CA GLY A 148 -0.80 -6.73 7.34
C GLY A 148 0.39 -7.45 6.70
N SER A 149 0.80 -6.99 5.53
CA SER A 149 1.99 -7.54 4.85
C SER A 149 3.29 -7.21 5.57
N LEU A 150 3.40 -6.07 6.26
CA LEU A 150 4.62 -5.69 6.97
C LEU A 150 4.94 -6.63 8.14
N PRO A 151 4.00 -6.92 9.07
CA PRO A 151 4.21 -7.91 10.11
C PRO A 151 4.53 -9.30 9.58
N TYR A 152 3.83 -9.72 8.50
CA TYR A 152 4.06 -11.02 7.87
C TYR A 152 5.48 -11.14 7.30
N MET A 153 5.94 -10.11 6.59
CA MET A 153 7.30 -10.06 6.07
C MET A 153 8.35 -10.02 7.19
N ALA A 154 8.10 -9.26 8.26
CA ALA A 154 8.99 -9.21 9.41
C ALA A 154 9.13 -10.59 10.09
N ASP A 155 8.03 -11.33 10.27
CA ASP A 155 8.08 -12.70 10.79
C ASP A 155 8.79 -13.67 9.84
N PHE A 156 8.54 -13.57 8.52
CA PHE A 156 9.23 -14.39 7.52
C PHE A 156 10.74 -14.20 7.61
N LEU A 157 11.20 -12.96 7.71
CA LEU A 157 12.61 -12.59 7.82
C LEU A 157 13.20 -12.84 9.22
N LYS A 158 12.39 -13.30 10.18
CA LYS A 158 12.77 -13.43 11.60
C LYS A 158 13.43 -12.15 12.11
N ARG A 159 12.84 -11.00 11.75
CA ARG A 159 13.31 -9.68 12.18
C ARG A 159 13.22 -9.59 13.69
N THR A 160 14.30 -9.07 14.29
CA THR A 160 14.38 -8.78 15.72
C THR A 160 14.92 -7.38 15.94
N TRP A 161 14.53 -6.78 17.06
CA TRP A 161 15.10 -5.55 17.57
C TRP A 161 16.05 -5.88 18.73
N ASP A 162 17.36 -5.81 18.50
CA ASP A 162 18.37 -6.21 19.52
C ASP A 162 18.12 -7.60 20.14
N GLY A 163 17.63 -8.54 19.34
CA GLY A 163 17.27 -9.90 19.80
C GLY A 163 15.89 -10.02 20.47
N ASN A 164 15.14 -8.91 20.59
CA ASN A 164 13.74 -8.91 21.02
C ASN A 164 12.79 -8.92 19.81
N ALA A 165 11.49 -9.07 20.10
CA ALA A 165 10.46 -8.94 19.08
C ALA A 165 10.60 -7.61 18.33
N TYR A 166 10.52 -7.69 17.00
CA TYR A 166 10.63 -6.52 16.15
C TYR A 166 9.54 -5.47 16.47
N ILE A 167 9.95 -4.20 16.51
CA ILE A 167 9.09 -3.07 16.85
C ILE A 167 8.41 -2.59 15.58
N MET A 168 7.08 -2.76 15.52
CA MET A 168 6.30 -2.26 14.38
C MET A 168 6.23 -0.72 14.40
N PRO A 169 6.15 -0.07 13.24
CA PRO A 169 6.06 1.38 13.15
C PRO A 169 4.70 1.90 13.63
N PHE A 170 4.66 2.96 14.44
CA PHE A 170 3.41 3.55 14.96
C PHE A 170 3.15 4.97 14.45
N THR A 171 4.14 5.59 13.81
CA THR A 171 4.06 6.94 13.24
C THR A 171 4.41 6.95 11.75
N LEU A 172 4.06 8.04 11.05
CA LEU A 172 4.39 8.21 9.62
C LEU A 172 5.90 8.20 9.38
N ARG A 173 6.66 8.77 10.30
CA ARG A 173 8.12 8.78 10.22
C ARG A 173 8.68 7.37 10.32
N GLU A 174 8.21 6.57 11.27
CA GLU A 174 8.69 5.20 11.46
C GLU A 174 8.30 4.31 10.27
N MET A 175 7.11 4.50 9.70
CA MET A 175 6.73 3.82 8.46
C MET A 175 7.60 4.25 7.27
N ARG A 176 8.00 5.53 7.18
CA ARG A 176 8.94 6.00 6.16
C ARG A 176 10.31 5.35 6.33
N ASP A 177 10.81 5.29 7.56
CA ASP A 177 12.07 4.61 7.87
C ASP A 177 12.01 3.13 7.44
N GLU A 178 10.87 2.47 7.65
CA GLU A 178 10.64 1.11 7.18
C GLU A 178 10.62 1.00 5.65
N THR A 179 9.94 1.90 4.94
CA THR A 179 9.98 1.95 3.48
C THR A 179 11.40 2.12 2.94
N ASP A 180 12.18 3.04 3.51
CA ASP A 180 13.56 3.30 3.12
C ASP A 180 14.45 2.07 3.37
N TYR A 181 14.25 1.38 4.50
CA TYR A 181 14.93 0.13 4.80
C TYR A 181 14.66 -0.97 3.77
N LEU A 182 13.43 -1.08 3.26
CA LEU A 182 13.11 -2.08 2.24
C LEU A 182 13.86 -1.82 0.94
N TYR A 183 14.09 -0.55 0.56
CA TYR A 183 14.95 -0.22 -0.58
C TYR A 183 16.40 -0.63 -0.32
N GLU A 184 16.96 -0.28 0.84
CA GLU A 184 18.33 -0.64 1.22
C GLU A 184 18.52 -2.17 1.26
N LEU A 185 17.60 -2.88 1.90
CA LEU A 185 17.62 -4.33 2.03
C LEU A 185 17.54 -5.02 0.67
N SER A 186 16.66 -4.54 -0.21
CA SER A 186 16.49 -5.11 -1.55
C SER A 186 17.72 -4.85 -2.42
N TYR A 187 18.28 -3.64 -2.37
CA TYR A 187 19.51 -3.30 -3.08
C TYR A 187 20.70 -4.16 -2.63
N LYS A 188 20.92 -4.30 -1.31
CA LYS A 188 21.98 -5.15 -0.73
C LYS A 188 21.90 -6.59 -1.25
N ASN A 189 20.69 -7.09 -1.48
CA ASN A 189 20.46 -8.46 -1.94
C ASN A 189 20.36 -8.59 -3.46
N GLY A 190 20.69 -7.55 -4.23
CA GLY A 190 20.67 -7.59 -5.70
C GLY A 190 19.25 -7.65 -6.30
N PHE A 191 18.24 -7.18 -5.56
CA PHE A 191 16.88 -7.01 -6.04
C PHE A 191 16.56 -5.50 -6.12
N ASP A 192 16.89 -4.87 -7.25
CA ASP A 192 16.87 -3.42 -7.41
C ASP A 192 15.44 -2.87 -7.64
N ILE A 193 14.64 -2.86 -6.57
CA ILE A 193 13.39 -2.09 -6.54
C ILE A 193 13.70 -0.59 -6.38
N LYS A 194 12.89 0.26 -7.01
CA LYS A 194 13.15 1.68 -7.18
C LYS A 194 12.03 2.53 -6.57
N PRO A 195 12.36 3.66 -5.94
CA PRO A 195 11.38 4.68 -5.60
C PRO A 195 10.62 5.17 -6.85
N PRO A 196 9.36 5.64 -6.69
CA PRO A 196 8.65 5.72 -5.41
C PRO A 196 7.81 4.47 -5.08
N PHE A 197 7.69 3.50 -6.00
CA PHE A 197 6.68 2.42 -5.90
C PHE A 197 7.25 1.04 -5.55
N GLY A 198 8.57 0.87 -5.57
CA GLY A 198 9.20 -0.44 -5.41
C GLY A 198 8.87 -1.14 -4.10
N ALA A 199 8.80 -0.39 -2.99
CA ALA A 199 8.37 -0.93 -1.70
C ALA A 199 6.92 -1.42 -1.77
N ASP A 200 6.01 -0.68 -2.39
CA ASP A 200 4.59 -1.06 -2.52
C ASP A 200 4.45 -2.39 -3.25
N ILE A 201 5.23 -2.59 -4.33
CA ILE A 201 5.26 -3.82 -5.10
C ILE A 201 5.73 -5.00 -4.22
N LEU A 202 6.81 -4.79 -3.45
CA LEU A 202 7.31 -5.81 -2.52
C LEU A 202 6.26 -6.16 -1.46
N MET A 203 5.61 -5.16 -0.88
CA MET A 203 4.54 -5.36 0.11
C MET A 203 3.34 -6.09 -0.49
N ALA A 204 2.96 -5.77 -1.73
CA ALA A 204 1.87 -6.45 -2.43
C ALA A 204 2.20 -7.91 -2.69
N TYR A 205 3.44 -8.23 -3.06
CA TYR A 205 3.91 -9.61 -3.20
C TYR A 205 3.78 -10.36 -1.86
N MET A 206 4.23 -9.76 -0.76
CA MET A 206 4.15 -10.39 0.56
C MET A 206 2.73 -10.62 1.04
N TYR A 207 1.82 -9.70 0.74
CA TYR A 207 0.41 -9.92 1.02
C TYR A 207 -0.17 -11.06 0.16
N ALA A 208 0.20 -11.12 -1.12
CA ALA A 208 -0.28 -12.16 -2.02
C ALA A 208 0.19 -13.56 -1.60
N ASP A 209 1.46 -13.70 -1.20
CA ASP A 209 2.02 -14.94 -0.63
C ASP A 209 1.31 -15.33 0.67
N TYR A 210 1.04 -14.37 1.57
CA TYR A 210 0.27 -14.62 2.80
C TYR A 210 -1.12 -15.18 2.50
N VAL A 211 -1.90 -14.53 1.62
CA VAL A 211 -3.24 -14.99 1.25
C VAL A 211 -3.19 -16.37 0.62
N PHE A 212 -2.23 -16.60 -0.28
CA PHE A 212 -2.04 -17.89 -0.92
C PHE A 212 -1.80 -18.98 0.14
N LYS A 213 -0.85 -18.79 1.05
CA LYS A 213 -0.54 -19.77 2.11
C LYS A 213 -1.70 -20.00 3.06
N MET A 214 -2.43 -18.95 3.46
CA MET A 214 -3.61 -19.07 4.29
C MET A 214 -4.67 -19.95 3.61
N VAL A 215 -4.99 -19.66 2.34
CA VAL A 215 -5.99 -20.44 1.62
C VAL A 215 -5.51 -21.88 1.41
N TYR A 216 -4.25 -22.13 1.07
CA TYR A 216 -3.73 -23.49 0.92
C TYR A 216 -3.69 -24.27 2.25
N ALA A 217 -3.40 -23.61 3.37
CA ALA A 217 -3.42 -24.24 4.68
C ALA A 217 -4.84 -24.64 5.11
N GLU A 218 -5.84 -23.82 4.77
CA GLU A 218 -7.25 -24.05 5.11
C GLU A 218 -7.97 -24.96 4.09
N SER A 219 -7.52 -24.99 2.84
CA SER A 219 -8.22 -25.64 1.72
C SER A 219 -7.53 -26.92 1.27
N LYS A 220 -7.88 -28.06 1.87
CA LYS A 220 -7.49 -29.38 1.31
C LYS A 220 -8.18 -29.73 -0.02
N SER A 221 -9.15 -28.95 -0.53
CA SER A 221 -9.93 -29.34 -1.73
C SER A 221 -10.60 -28.22 -2.56
N LEU A 222 -10.36 -26.92 -2.33
CA LEU A 222 -11.11 -25.85 -3.02
C LEU A 222 -10.21 -24.69 -3.52
N SER A 223 -9.14 -24.99 -4.26
CA SER A 223 -8.31 -23.95 -4.92
C SER A 223 -9.00 -23.22 -6.09
N VAL A 224 -10.29 -23.53 -6.35
CA VAL A 224 -11.08 -22.93 -7.44
C VAL A 224 -11.61 -21.56 -7.00
N GLY A 225 -10.75 -20.54 -6.98
CA GLY A 225 -11.21 -19.18 -6.74
C GLY A 225 -10.17 -18.15 -6.29
N VAL A 226 -8.98 -18.58 -5.87
CA VAL A 226 -7.90 -17.65 -5.53
C VAL A 226 -7.24 -17.19 -6.83
N PRO A 227 -7.21 -15.88 -7.13
CA PRO A 227 -6.42 -15.37 -8.24
C PRO A 227 -4.95 -15.78 -8.07
N ASP A 228 -4.22 -15.96 -9.17
CA ASP A 228 -2.77 -16.12 -9.08
C ASP A 228 -2.13 -14.92 -8.35
N GLY A 229 -0.96 -15.14 -7.75
CA GLY A 229 -0.29 -14.13 -6.92
C GLY A 229 -0.09 -12.80 -7.66
N TYR A 230 0.20 -12.82 -8.96
CA TYR A 230 0.42 -11.61 -9.74
C TYR A 230 -0.88 -10.83 -9.98
N THR A 231 -1.98 -11.53 -10.28
CA THR A 231 -3.31 -10.92 -10.34
C THR A 231 -3.72 -10.32 -9.00
N LEU A 232 -3.45 -11.00 -7.88
CA LEU A 232 -3.72 -10.46 -6.55
C LEU A 232 -2.88 -9.22 -6.24
N MET A 233 -1.60 -9.19 -6.61
CA MET A 233 -0.76 -7.99 -6.51
C MET A 233 -1.38 -6.81 -7.28
N LYS A 234 -1.79 -7.02 -8.54
CA LYS A 234 -2.45 -5.97 -9.33
C LYS A 234 -3.77 -5.50 -8.70
N LYS A 235 -4.50 -6.38 -8.02
CA LYS A 235 -5.69 -6.02 -7.24
C LYS A 235 -5.36 -5.12 -6.06
N LEU A 236 -4.39 -5.52 -5.23
CA LEU A 236 -3.94 -4.77 -4.03
C LEU A 236 -3.41 -3.39 -4.39
N LEU A 237 -2.61 -3.32 -5.45
CA LEU A 237 -2.06 -2.08 -5.98
C LEU A 237 -3.10 -1.23 -6.72
N GLY A 238 -4.30 -1.75 -6.95
CA GLY A 238 -5.36 -0.99 -7.60
C GLY A 238 -5.24 -0.84 -9.11
N VAL A 239 -4.41 -1.65 -9.77
CA VAL A 239 -4.03 -1.49 -11.17
C VAL A 239 -4.53 -2.61 -12.10
N GLU A 240 -5.24 -3.60 -11.57
CA GLU A 240 -5.75 -4.76 -12.35
C GLU A 240 -6.50 -4.39 -13.64
N LYS A 241 -7.24 -3.28 -13.62
CA LYS A 241 -8.09 -2.83 -14.75
C LYS A 241 -7.47 -1.69 -15.57
N LEU A 242 -6.20 -1.34 -15.31
CA LEU A 242 -5.50 -0.26 -16.01
C LEU A 242 -4.81 -0.73 -17.28
#